data_AF-A0A660CDU6-F1
#
_entry.id   AF-A0A660CDU6-F1
#
_cell.length_a   1.000
_cell.length_b   1.000
_cell.length_c   1.000
_cell.angle_alpha   90.00
_cell.angle_beta   90.00
_cell.angle_gamma   90.00
#
_symmetry.space_group_name_H-M   'P 1'
#
loop_
_entity.id
_entity.type
_entity.pdbx_description
1 polymer ?
#
loop_
_entity_poly.entity_id
_entity_poly.type
_entity_poly.pdbx_seq_one_letter_code
_entity_poly.pdbx_strand_id
1 'polypeptide(L)'
;MLWLLTTLVTVVHFIALAYIGLGGFLAWIWPRSIFVHGVFAFWGIAVNVFPLACPLTVVEDFLREQRGLGPLPGGFNDYYIYGTLVPESMLPFVAVAALLLVAGSYVGAYVLHRHRDADPSARHSIRLG
;
A
#
# COMPACT_ATOMS: atom_id res chain seq x y z
N MET A 1 14.66 10.66 -22.38
CA MET A 1 13.89 9.43 -22.12
C MET A 1 13.96 9.00 -20.65
N LEU A 2 15.15 8.84 -20.06
CA LEU A 2 15.33 8.40 -18.66
C LEU A 2 14.58 9.25 -17.62
N TRP A 3 14.43 10.55 -17.84
CA TRP A 3 13.62 11.44 -17.00
C TRP A 3 12.17 10.96 -16.85
N LEU A 4 11.52 10.57 -17.94
CA LEU A 4 10.15 10.07 -17.92
C LEU A 4 10.04 8.76 -17.14
N LEU A 5 11.04 7.88 -17.26
CA LEU A 5 11.06 6.61 -16.53
C LEU A 5 11.23 6.85 -15.02
N THR A 6 12.15 7.74 -14.61
CA THR A 6 12.29 8.10 -13.18
C THR A 6 10.98 8.65 -12.63
N THR A 7 10.36 9.61 -13.32
CA THR A 7 9.07 10.18 -12.91
C THR A 7 7.97 9.12 -12.83
N LEU A 8 7.92 8.20 -13.80
CA LEU A 8 6.96 7.10 -13.79
C LEU A 8 7.15 6.20 -12.56
N VAL A 9 8.39 5.82 -12.23
CA VAL A 9 8.70 5.00 -11.05
C VAL A 9 8.30 5.72 -9.77
N THR A 10 8.64 7.01 -9.64
CA THR A 10 8.24 7.83 -8.49
C THR A 10 6.71 7.87 -8.33
N VAL A 11 5.97 8.10 -9.42
CA VAL A 11 4.49 8.11 -9.41
C VAL A 11 3.93 6.75 -9.03
N VAL A 12 4.46 5.67 -9.61
CA VAL A 12 4.06 4.29 -9.26
C VAL A 12 4.35 4.01 -7.78
N HIS A 13 5.43 4.56 -7.23
CA HIS A 13 5.76 4.43 -5.81
C HIS A 13 4.73 5.12 -4.92
N PHE A 14 4.33 6.35 -5.25
CA PHE A 14 3.23 7.03 -4.55
C PHE A 14 1.91 6.26 -4.64
N ILE A 15 1.59 5.68 -5.81
CA ILE A 15 0.41 4.82 -5.97
C ILE A 15 0.51 3.58 -5.08
N ALA A 16 1.70 2.97 -4.98
CA ALA A 16 1.92 1.83 -4.10
C ALA A 16 1.70 2.20 -2.62
N LEU A 17 2.20 3.35 -2.17
CA LEU A 17 1.95 3.85 -0.81
C LEU A 17 0.47 4.11 -0.56
N ALA A 18 -0.23 4.75 -1.49
CA ALA A 18 -1.67 4.96 -1.40
C ALA A 18 -2.43 3.62 -1.35
N TYR A 19 -2.00 2.63 -2.13
CA TYR A 19 -2.58 1.28 -2.12
C TYR A 19 -2.28 0.51 -0.83
N ILE A 20 -1.14 0.73 -0.19
CA ILE A 20 -0.84 0.17 1.15
C ILE A 20 -1.79 0.76 2.21
N GLY A 21 -2.16 2.04 2.11
CA GLY A 21 -3.11 2.64 3.06
C GLY A 21 -4.57 2.29 2.77
N LEU A 22 -4.97 2.33 1.51
CA LEU A 22 -6.38 2.30 1.09
C LEU A 22 -6.80 0.99 0.38
N GLY A 23 -5.85 0.14 -0.01
CA GLY A 23 -6.12 -1.06 -0.79
C GLY A 23 -6.97 -2.10 -0.07
N GLY A 24 -6.99 -2.11 1.27
CA GLY A 24 -7.82 -3.01 2.05
C GLY A 24 -9.32 -2.78 1.87
N PHE A 25 -9.73 -1.55 1.53
CA PHE A 25 -11.12 -1.24 1.17
C PHE A 25 -11.52 -1.83 -0.18
N LEU A 26 -10.56 -2.09 -1.08
CA LEU A 26 -10.81 -2.75 -2.35
C LEU A 26 -11.30 -4.20 -2.14
N ALA A 27 -10.94 -4.82 -1.00
CA ALA A 27 -11.40 -6.15 -0.61
C ALA A 27 -12.91 -6.21 -0.31
N TRP A 28 -13.57 -5.07 -0.12
CA TRP A 28 -15.02 -4.99 0.11
C TRP A 28 -15.80 -5.25 -1.17
N ILE A 29 -15.23 -4.84 -2.32
CA ILE A 29 -15.81 -5.05 -3.64
C ILE A 29 -15.25 -6.34 -4.26
N TRP A 30 -13.94 -6.58 -4.13
CA TRP A 30 -13.21 -7.69 -4.74
C TRP A 30 -12.49 -8.51 -3.67
N PRO A 31 -13.12 -9.56 -3.08
CA PRO A 31 -12.59 -10.28 -1.92
C PRO A 31 -11.16 -10.80 -2.10
N ARG A 32 -10.80 -11.23 -3.32
CA ARG A 32 -9.46 -11.74 -3.63
C ARG A 32 -8.35 -10.70 -3.53
N SER A 33 -8.67 -9.41 -3.60
CA SER A 33 -7.68 -8.33 -3.49
C SER A 33 -7.03 -8.25 -2.10
N ILE A 34 -7.62 -8.86 -1.07
CA ILE A 34 -7.08 -8.87 0.30
C ILE A 34 -5.70 -9.55 0.39
N PHE A 35 -5.44 -10.56 -0.45
CA PHE A 35 -4.15 -11.23 -0.49
C PHE A 35 -3.07 -10.34 -1.11
N VAL A 36 -3.39 -9.66 -2.21
CA VAL A 36 -2.49 -8.71 -2.87
C VAL A 36 -2.17 -7.56 -1.93
N HIS A 37 -3.20 -6.96 -1.33
CA HIS A 37 -3.03 -5.90 -0.36
C HIS A 37 -2.23 -6.37 0.87
N GLY A 38 -2.43 -7.60 1.34
CA GLY A 38 -1.65 -8.17 2.44
C GLY A 38 -0.16 -8.25 2.15
N VAL A 39 0.24 -8.63 0.93
CA VAL A 39 1.65 -8.62 0.52
C VAL A 39 2.22 -7.20 0.55
N PHE A 40 1.48 -6.22 0.02
CA PHE A 40 1.90 -4.82 0.01
C PHE A 40 2.00 -4.24 1.43
N ALA A 41 1.02 -4.50 2.29
CA ALA A 41 1.02 -4.05 3.67
C ALA A 41 2.16 -4.68 4.48
N PHE A 42 2.40 -5.98 4.31
CA PHE A 42 3.53 -6.68 4.91
C PHE A 42 4.86 -6.07 4.45
N TRP A 43 5.00 -5.84 3.14
CA TRP A 43 6.20 -5.21 2.59
C TRP A 43 6.41 -3.80 3.14
N GLY A 44 5.34 -3.00 3.22
CA GLY A 44 5.36 -1.66 3.81
C GLY A 44 5.82 -1.65 5.28
N ILE A 45 5.40 -2.64 6.07
CA ILE A 45 5.90 -2.81 7.44
C ILE A 45 7.37 -3.24 7.43
N ALA A 46 7.73 -4.22 6.59
CA ALA A 46 9.08 -4.77 6.55
C ALA A 46 10.14 -3.70 6.22
N VAL A 47 9.90 -2.84 5.24
CA VAL A 47 10.84 -1.76 4.86
C VAL A 47 10.98 -0.66 5.92
N ASN A 48 10.01 -0.51 6.83
CA ASN A 48 10.08 0.45 7.93
C ASN A 48 10.74 -0.14 9.19
N VAL A 49 10.68 -1.47 9.37
CA VAL A 49 11.19 -2.16 10.56
C VAL A 49 12.60 -2.72 10.33
N PHE A 50 12.90 -3.16 9.11
CA PHE A 50 14.19 -3.73 8.74
C PHE A 50 14.93 -2.77 7.81
N PRO A 51 16.28 -2.84 7.74
CA PRO A 51 17.09 -2.04 6.82
C PRO A 51 16.98 -2.60 5.38
N LEU A 52 15.76 -2.68 4.85
CA LEU A 52 15.44 -3.19 3.52
C LEU A 52 15.03 -2.03 2.62
N ALA A 53 15.65 -1.93 1.46
CA ALA A 53 15.22 -1.00 0.43
C ALA A 53 13.92 -1.51 -0.23
N CYS A 54 12.97 -0.61 -0.46
CA CYS A 54 11.82 -0.92 -1.30
C CYS A 54 12.31 -1.20 -2.74
N PRO A 55 11.77 -2.21 -3.46
CA PRO A 55 12.22 -2.55 -4.81
C PRO A 55 12.08 -1.35 -5.76
N LEU A 56 11.04 -0.52 -5.55
CA LEU A 56 10.82 0.69 -6.33
C LEU A 56 11.89 1.76 -6.05
N THR A 57 12.40 1.86 -4.81
CA THR A 57 13.54 2.74 -4.48
C THR A 57 14.79 2.29 -5.23
N VAL A 58 15.08 0.98 -5.25
CA VAL A 58 16.22 0.43 -5.98
C VAL A 58 16.14 0.76 -7.47
N VAL A 59 14.95 0.63 -8.07
CA VAL A 59 14.73 0.99 -9.48
C VAL A 59 14.90 2.50 -9.69
N GLU A 60 14.39 3.34 -8.79
CA GLU A 60 14.54 4.79 -8.89
C GLU A 60 16.01 5.21 -8.78
N ASP A 61 16.75 4.67 -7.81
CA ASP A 61 18.17 4.94 -7.60
C ASP A 61 18.99 4.51 -8.81
N PHE A 62 18.72 3.33 -9.39
CA PHE A 62 19.35 2.90 -10.62
C PHE A 62 19.10 3.90 -11.76
N LEU A 63 17.87 4.36 -11.95
CA LEU A 63 17.56 5.35 -13.00
C LEU A 63 18.18 6.72 -12.73
N ARG A 64 18.37 7.10 -11.46
CA ARG A 64 19.06 8.32 -11.04
C ARG A 64 20.57 8.22 -11.34
N GLU A 65 21.20 7.10 -11.02
CA GLU A 65 22.61 6.83 -11.32
C GLU A 65 22.91 6.94 -12.82
N GLN A 66 22.04 6.37 -13.65
CA GLN A 66 22.15 6.48 -15.13
C GLN A 66 22.04 7.93 -15.64
N ARG A 67 21.60 8.86 -14.80
CA ARG A 67 21.48 10.29 -15.11
C ARG A 67 22.56 11.13 -14.43
N GLY A 68 23.57 10.49 -13.83
CA GLY A 68 24.63 11.16 -13.07
C GLY A 68 24.16 11.71 -11.72
N LEU A 69 22.99 11.29 -11.24
CA LEU A 69 22.50 11.61 -9.90
C LEU A 69 22.85 10.45 -8.97
N GLY A 70 23.23 10.74 -7.72
CA GLY A 70 23.38 9.70 -6.71
C GLY A 70 22.05 9.09 -6.26
N PRO A 71 22.10 8.01 -5.45
CA PRO A 71 20.92 7.43 -4.82
C PRO A 71 20.18 8.45 -3.96
N LEU A 72 18.90 8.19 -3.70
CA LEU A 72 18.07 8.99 -2.80
C LEU A 72 18.66 8.98 -1.39
N PRO A 73 19.04 10.13 -0.82
CA PRO A 73 19.50 10.22 0.57
C PRO A 73 18.42 9.70 1.52
N GLY A 74 18.73 8.68 2.31
CA GLY A 74 17.77 8.05 3.24
C GLY A 74 16.69 7.19 2.57
N GLY A 75 16.66 7.12 1.23
CA GLY A 75 15.65 6.41 0.47
C GLY A 75 14.41 7.27 0.14
N PHE A 76 13.37 6.62 -0.39
CA PHE A 76 12.23 7.31 -0.99
C PHE A 76 11.40 8.11 0.02
N ASN A 77 11.05 7.52 1.16
CA ASN A 77 10.21 8.18 2.15
C ASN A 77 10.95 9.35 2.80
N ASP A 78 12.22 9.17 3.17
CA ASP A 78 13.06 10.23 3.72
C ASP A 78 13.18 11.41 2.76
N TYR A 79 13.40 11.13 1.47
CA TYR A 79 13.61 12.17 0.48
C TYR A 79 12.32 12.91 0.06
N TYR A 80 11.20 12.21 -0.08
CA TYR A 80 9.96 12.81 -0.62
C TYR A 80 8.88 13.08 0.42
N ILE A 81 8.87 12.38 1.56
CA ILE A 81 7.75 12.39 2.50
C ILE A 81 8.15 12.99 3.84
N TYR A 82 9.19 12.45 4.47
CA TYR A 82 9.58 12.85 5.82
C TYR A 82 10.22 14.24 5.78
N GLY A 83 9.81 15.11 6.70
CA GLY A 83 10.25 16.51 6.75
C GLY A 83 9.68 17.42 5.65
N THR A 84 9.31 16.87 4.49
CA THR A 84 8.76 17.62 3.35
C THR A 84 7.23 17.68 3.38
N LEU A 85 6.57 16.52 3.47
CA LEU A 85 5.11 16.40 3.49
C LEU A 85 4.59 16.12 4.90
N VAL A 86 5.33 15.31 5.67
CA VAL A 86 4.98 14.91 7.02
C VAL A 86 6.11 15.36 7.96
N PRO A 87 5.84 16.29 8.90
CA PRO A 87 6.81 16.64 9.91
C PRO A 87 7.30 15.40 10.66
N GLU A 88 8.59 15.31 10.97
CA GLU A 88 9.16 14.12 11.63
C GLU A 88 8.47 13.79 12.96
N SER A 89 8.04 14.82 13.71
CA SER A 89 7.29 14.66 14.96
C SER A 89 5.94 13.98 14.78
N MET A 90 5.38 13.98 13.56
CA MET A 90 4.10 13.34 13.24
C MET A 90 4.26 11.91 12.70
N LEU A 91 5.46 11.45 12.37
CA LEU A 91 5.67 10.11 11.79
C LEU A 91 5.10 8.99 12.67
N PRO A 92 5.29 8.99 14.02
CA PRO A 92 4.68 7.97 14.86
C PRO A 92 3.15 7.99 14.79
N PHE A 93 2.55 9.18 14.73
CA PHE A 93 1.10 9.33 14.61
C PHE A 93 0.58 8.83 13.26
N VAL A 94 1.27 9.16 12.16
CA VAL A 94 0.93 8.68 10.82
C VAL A 94 1.05 7.16 10.73
N ALA A 95 2.09 6.57 11.32
CA ALA A 95 2.26 5.12 11.36
C ALA A 95 1.10 4.43 12.11
N VAL A 96 0.72 4.94 13.29
CA VAL A 96 -0.42 4.40 14.06
C VAL A 96 -1.73 4.59 13.30
N ALA A 97 -1.97 5.77 12.70
CA ALA A 97 -3.16 6.03 11.91
C ALA A 97 -3.26 5.08 10.69
N ALA A 98 -2.15 4.85 9.98
CA ALA A 98 -2.09 3.91 8.86
C ALA A 98 -2.37 2.48 9.32
N LEU A 99 -1.79 2.05 10.46
CA LEU A 99 -2.06 0.73 11.03
C LEU A 99 -3.54 0.55 11.39
N LEU A 100 -4.15 1.54 12.05
CA LEU A 100 -5.57 1.52 12.39
C LEU A 100 -6.46 1.51 11.14
N LEU A 101 -6.09 2.26 10.11
CA LEU A 101 -6.80 2.30 8.84
C LEU A 101 -6.77 0.93 8.15
N VAL A 102 -5.59 0.31 8.06
CA VAL A 102 -5.42 -1.04 7.51
C VAL A 102 -6.21 -2.04 8.35
N ALA A 103 -6.02 -2.07 9.67
CA ALA A 103 -6.75 -3.00 10.55
C ALA A 103 -8.27 -2.86 10.41
N GLY A 104 -8.79 -1.62 10.40
CA GLY A 104 -10.20 -1.32 10.20
C GLY A 104 -10.73 -1.81 8.85
N SER A 105 -9.94 -1.66 7.77
CA SER A 105 -10.32 -2.15 6.44
C SER A 105 -10.46 -3.67 6.39
N TYR A 106 -9.58 -4.42 7.07
CA TYR A 106 -9.65 -5.88 7.19
C TYR A 106 -10.83 -6.34 8.05
N VAL A 107 -11.05 -5.70 9.20
CA VAL A 107 -12.20 -5.99 10.06
C VAL A 107 -13.51 -5.75 9.31
N GLY A 108 -13.62 -4.61 8.62
CA GLY A 108 -14.80 -4.29 7.80
C GLY A 108 -15.03 -5.31 6.68
N ALA A 109 -13.96 -5.73 5.99
CA ALA A 109 -14.04 -6.75 4.95
C ALA A 109 -14.52 -8.10 5.53
N TYR A 110 -13.96 -8.52 6.67
CA TYR A 110 -14.34 -9.76 7.35
C TYR A 110 -15.82 -9.77 7.74
N VAL A 111 -16.30 -8.68 8.36
CA VAL A 111 -17.70 -8.51 8.76
C VAL A 111 -18.62 -8.56 7.53
N LEU A 112 -18.28 -7.82 6.47
CA LEU A 112 -19.07 -7.78 5.23
C LEU A 112 -19.19 -9.16 4.57
N HIS A 113 -18.09 -9.92 4.47
CA HIS A 113 -18.11 -11.25 3.86
C HIS A 113 -18.91 -12.24 4.72
N ARG A 114 -18.78 -12.18 6.04
CA ARG A 114 -19.56 -13.02 6.96
C ARG A 114 -21.07 -12.80 6.84
N HIS A 115 -21.51 -11.55 6.66
CA HIS A 115 -22.93 -11.26 6.45
C HIS A 115 -23.47 -11.78 5.11
N ARG A 116 -22.64 -11.83 4.06
CA ARG A 116 -23.03 -12.35 2.74
C ARG A 116 -23.15 -13.89 2.73
N ASP A 117 -22.31 -14.58 3.50
CA ASP A 117 -22.37 -16.04 3.63
C ASP A 117 -23.53 -16.48 4.54
N ALA A 118 -23.97 -15.62 5.46
CA ALA A 118 -25.05 -15.86 6.41
C ALA A 118 -26.47 -15.57 5.86
N ASP A 119 -26.62 -15.30 4.56
CA ASP A 119 -27.93 -15.18 3.89
C ASP A 119 -28.21 -16.36 2.94
N PRO A 120 -28.70 -17.51 3.45
CA PRO A 120 -29.05 -18.68 2.65
C PRO A 120 -30.36 -18.50 1.86
N SER A 121 -31.15 -17.47 2.18
CA SER A 121 -32.51 -17.23 1.66
C SER A 121 -32.55 -17.08 0.14
N ALA A 122 -31.53 -16.46 -0.44
CA ALA A 122 -31.43 -16.23 -1.89
C ALA A 122 -31.08 -17.49 -2.70
N ARG A 123 -30.51 -18.53 -2.07
CA ARG A 123 -30.14 -19.78 -2.77
C ARG A 123 -31.29 -20.77 -2.90
N HIS A 124 -32.32 -20.65 -2.05
CA HIS A 124 -33.44 -21.58 -2.05
C HIS A 124 -34.51 -21.25 -3.12
N SER A 125 -34.64 -19.98 -3.52
CA SER A 125 -35.64 -19.56 -4.51
C SER A 125 -35.31 -19.93 -5.97
N ILE A 126 -34.06 -20.24 -6.30
CA ILE A 126 -33.63 -20.60 -7.68
C ILE A 126 -33.82 -22.09 -7.96
N ARG A 127 -33.99 -22.94 -6.94
CA ARG A 127 -34.02 -24.41 -7.10
C ARG A 127 -35.44 -25.01 -7.14
N LEU A 128 -36.49 -24.17 -7.14
CA LEU A 128 -37.90 -24.61 -7.10
C LEU A 128 -38.71 -24.13 -8.33
N GLY A 129 -38.05 -23.91 -9.47
CA GLY A 129 -38.70 -23.63 -10.77
C GLY A 129 -38.54 -24.82 -11.72
#